data_AF-A0AAV4DZE7-F1
#
_entry.id   AF-A0AAV4DZE7-F1
#
_cell.length_a   1.000
_cell.length_b   1.000
_cell.length_c   1.000
_cell.angle_alpha   90.00
_cell.angle_beta   90.00
_cell.angle_gamma   90.00
#
_symmetry.space_group_name_H-M   'P 1'
#
loop_
_entity.id
_entity.type
_entity.pdbx_description
1 polymer ?
#
loop_
_entity_poly.entity_id
_entity_poly.type
_entity_poly.pdbx_seq_one_letter_code
_entity_poly.pdbx_strand_id
1 'polypeptide(L)'
;MVEELSGVTHARRIKVRRGEDKIQTDTVVLTFDSPKPPSRIRAGYLTLDVKPYVPLPVRCYKCQRYGHGKDRCKKPAAVCVRCGKGGHVERDCSADPYCVNCRGDHTASSKTCPKFLEEQAILRYKAENDGTFQQARKAVVVEIHKTISTRTFASADKSQLRTKPAALPKDGGRSAPSAPPKGKKSPEGFSGSQSPGSSRN
;
A
#
# COMPACT_ATOMS: atom_id res chain seq x y z
N MET A 1 -27.41 -14.08 -29.54
CA MET A 1 -28.09 -15.18 -28.83
C MET A 1 -27.29 -15.45 -27.55
N VAL A 2 -27.49 -14.62 -26.52
CA VAL A 2 -26.94 -14.85 -25.18
C VAL A 2 -28.03 -15.65 -24.49
N GLU A 3 -27.96 -16.98 -24.53
CA GLU A 3 -28.79 -17.76 -23.62
C GLU A 3 -28.51 -17.24 -22.21
N GLU A 4 -29.58 -16.75 -21.62
CA GLU A 4 -29.56 -15.71 -20.60
C GLU A 4 -28.81 -16.19 -19.37
N LEU A 5 -27.80 -15.43 -18.95
CA LEU A 5 -27.22 -15.59 -17.62
C LEU A 5 -28.33 -15.23 -16.61
N SER A 6 -29.10 -16.23 -16.20
CA SER A 6 -30.27 -16.05 -15.33
C SER A 6 -29.89 -15.26 -14.08
N GLY A 7 -30.70 -14.23 -13.78
CA GLY A 7 -30.50 -13.34 -12.64
C GLY A 7 -29.41 -12.27 -12.82
N VAL A 8 -28.71 -12.18 -13.95
CA VAL A 8 -27.71 -11.13 -14.19
C VAL A 8 -28.39 -9.85 -14.70
N THR A 9 -28.31 -8.78 -13.92
CA THR A 9 -28.85 -7.45 -14.27
C THR A 9 -27.84 -6.56 -14.98
N HIS A 10 -26.55 -6.79 -14.76
CA HIS A 10 -25.49 -6.01 -15.38
C HIS A 10 -24.20 -6.83 -15.49
N ALA A 11 -23.46 -6.61 -16.58
CA ALA A 11 -22.14 -7.22 -16.77
C ALA A 11 -21.15 -6.14 -17.22
N ARG A 12 -19.98 -6.09 -16.57
CA ARG A 12 -18.90 -5.20 -17.00
C ARG A 12 -17.55 -5.89 -16.94
N ARG A 13 -16.74 -5.66 -17.97
CA ARG A 13 -15.35 -6.15 -18.03
C ARG A 13 -14.43 -5.21 -17.24
N ILE A 14 -13.55 -5.76 -16.40
CA ILE A 14 -12.56 -4.97 -15.67
C ILE A 14 -11.53 -4.44 -16.68
N LYS A 15 -11.25 -3.14 -16.59
CA LYS A 15 -10.25 -2.46 -17.43
C LYS A 15 -9.11 -2.02 -16.53
N VAL A 16 -7.88 -2.31 -16.92
CA VAL A 16 -6.68 -1.93 -16.19
C VAL A 16 -5.91 -0.92 -17.05
N ARG A 17 -5.41 0.14 -16.42
CA ARG A 17 -4.48 1.05 -17.07
C ARG A 17 -3.04 0.58 -16.83
N ARG A 18 -2.26 0.42 -17.89
CA ARG A 18 -0.81 0.18 -17.83
C ARG A 18 -0.14 1.24 -18.70
N GLY A 19 0.52 2.21 -18.08
CA GLY A 19 1.00 3.39 -18.79
C GLY A 19 -0.17 4.18 -19.39
N GLU A 20 -0.08 4.49 -20.67
CA GLU A 20 -1.13 5.19 -21.43
C GLU A 20 -2.24 4.24 -21.92
N ASP A 21 -1.96 2.93 -21.95
CA ASP A 21 -2.88 1.94 -22.49
C ASP A 21 -3.99 1.55 -21.51
N LYS A 22 -5.22 1.46 -22.04
CA LYS A 22 -6.39 0.95 -21.34
C LYS A 22 -6.67 -0.48 -21.80
N ILE A 23 -6.09 -1.43 -21.09
CA ILE A 23 -6.18 -2.86 -21.42
C ILE A 23 -7.49 -3.42 -20.84
N GLN A 24 -8.27 -4.09 -21.68
CA GLN A 24 -9.40 -4.90 -21.23
C GLN A 24 -8.87 -6.21 -20.68
N THR A 25 -9.29 -6.60 -19.47
CA THR A 25 -8.91 -7.88 -18.88
C THR A 25 -9.91 -8.97 -19.23
N ASP A 26 -9.52 -10.22 -19.05
CA ASP A 26 -10.44 -11.37 -19.19
C ASP A 26 -11.42 -11.52 -18.02
N THR A 27 -11.33 -10.65 -17.02
CA THR A 27 -12.20 -10.67 -15.84
C THR A 27 -13.47 -9.85 -16.08
N VAL A 28 -14.63 -10.50 -15.89
CA VAL A 28 -15.94 -9.87 -15.95
C VAL A 28 -16.56 -9.84 -14.55
N VAL A 29 -17.12 -8.69 -14.17
CA VAL A 29 -17.94 -8.53 -12.97
C VAL A 29 -19.40 -8.60 -13.39
N LEU A 30 -20.11 -9.56 -12.82
CA LEU A 30 -21.55 -9.74 -12.98
C LEU A 30 -22.27 -9.17 -11.76
N THR A 31 -23.32 -8.41 -11.98
CA THR A 31 -24.25 -7.95 -10.96
C THR A 31 -25.50 -8.81 -11.07
N PHE A 32 -25.91 -9.42 -9.97
CA PHE A 32 -27.11 -10.24 -9.90
C PHE A 32 -28.28 -9.43 -9.33
N ASP A 33 -29.51 -9.83 -9.64
CA ASP A 33 -30.75 -9.32 -9.02
C ASP A 33 -30.96 -9.81 -7.59
N SER A 34 -30.18 -10.79 -7.13
CA SER A 34 -30.20 -11.33 -5.78
C SER A 34 -29.04 -10.79 -4.93
N PRO A 35 -29.21 -10.69 -3.59
CA PRO A 35 -28.16 -10.23 -2.68
C PRO A 35 -27.00 -11.22 -2.58
N LYS A 36 -27.28 -12.52 -2.74
CA LYS A 36 -26.29 -13.60 -2.70
C LYS A 36 -26.15 -14.21 -4.09
N PRO A 37 -24.98 -14.08 -4.75
CA PRO A 37 -24.79 -14.66 -6.07
C PRO A 37 -24.80 -16.20 -5.99
N PRO A 38 -25.23 -16.89 -7.05
CA PRO A 38 -25.09 -18.34 -7.13
C PRO A 38 -23.61 -18.73 -7.12
N SER A 39 -23.28 -19.93 -6.64
CA SER A 39 -21.89 -20.44 -6.65
C SER A 39 -21.37 -20.72 -8.05
N ARG A 40 -22.27 -20.93 -9.00
CA ARG A 40 -21.97 -21.35 -10.37
C ARG A 40 -23.01 -20.81 -11.34
N ILE A 41 -22.57 -20.44 -12.52
CA ILE A 41 -23.44 -19.99 -13.62
C ILE A 41 -23.12 -20.75 -14.90
N ARG A 42 -24.13 -20.86 -15.78
CA ARG A 42 -23.93 -21.36 -17.14
C ARG A 42 -23.87 -20.18 -18.10
N ALA A 43 -22.80 -20.09 -18.88
CA ALA A 43 -22.59 -19.10 -19.92
C ALA A 43 -22.46 -19.82 -21.26
N GLY A 44 -23.57 -19.98 -21.98
CA GLY A 44 -23.63 -20.93 -23.10
C GLY A 44 -23.31 -22.36 -22.63
N TYR A 45 -22.31 -22.99 -23.24
CA TYR A 45 -21.85 -24.34 -22.89
C TYR A 45 -20.86 -24.38 -21.71
N LEU A 46 -20.43 -23.23 -21.20
CA LEU A 46 -19.47 -23.15 -20.10
C LEU A 46 -20.18 -23.13 -18.74
N THR A 47 -19.62 -23.88 -17.80
CA THR A 47 -20.01 -23.83 -16.39
C THR A 47 -18.92 -23.12 -15.61
N LEU A 48 -19.22 -21.94 -15.07
CA LEU A 48 -18.23 -21.05 -14.43
C LEU A 48 -18.51 -20.94 -12.93
N ASP A 49 -17.47 -21.05 -12.11
CA ASP A 49 -17.57 -20.77 -10.68
C ASP A 49 -17.56 -19.26 -10.43
N VAL A 50 -18.51 -18.79 -9.61
CA VAL A 50 -18.66 -17.39 -9.24
C VAL A 50 -18.01 -17.14 -7.89
N LYS A 51 -17.17 -16.12 -7.82
CA LYS A 51 -16.56 -15.64 -6.58
C LYS A 51 -17.11 -14.27 -6.23
N PRO A 52 -17.41 -13.99 -4.95
CA PRO A 52 -17.78 -12.64 -4.52
C PRO A 52 -16.76 -11.60 -4.97
N TYR A 53 -17.25 -10.50 -5.52
CA TYR A 53 -16.38 -9.41 -5.94
C TYR A 53 -15.93 -8.59 -4.71
N VAL A 54 -14.62 -8.65 -4.42
CA VAL A 54 -14.00 -7.83 -3.37
C VAL A 54 -13.39 -6.57 -4.01
N PRO A 55 -13.98 -5.38 -3.83
CA PRO A 55 -13.40 -4.15 -4.36
C PRO A 55 -12.09 -3.79 -3.64
N LEU A 56 -11.23 -2.99 -4.29
CA LEU A 56 -10.08 -2.40 -3.60
C LEU A 56 -10.53 -1.33 -2.59
N PRO A 57 -9.81 -1.16 -1.46
CA PRO A 57 -10.02 -0.06 -0.53
C PRO A 57 -10.02 1.30 -1.23
N VAL A 58 -11.11 2.05 -1.05
CA VAL A 58 -11.25 3.40 -1.62
C VAL A 58 -10.33 4.33 -0.84
N ARG A 59 -9.34 4.91 -1.53
CA ARG A 59 -8.47 5.97 -1.00
C ARG A 59 -8.94 7.33 -1.51
N CYS A 60 -9.07 8.28 -0.59
CA CYS A 60 -9.39 9.65 -0.96
C CYS A 60 -8.16 10.33 -1.60
N TYR A 61 -8.26 10.74 -2.86
CA TYR A 61 -7.17 11.45 -3.55
C TYR A 61 -6.89 12.86 -3.01
N LYS A 62 -7.75 13.38 -2.11
CA LYS A 62 -7.56 14.68 -1.45
C LYS A 62 -6.81 14.53 -0.13
N CYS A 63 -7.31 13.71 0.80
CA CYS A 63 -6.74 13.59 2.14
C CYS A 63 -5.93 12.30 2.38
N GLN A 64 -5.84 11.42 1.38
CA GLN A 64 -5.12 10.14 1.39
C GLN A 64 -5.62 9.08 2.40
N ARG A 65 -6.71 9.36 3.12
CA ARG A 65 -7.35 8.40 4.03
C ARG A 65 -8.26 7.43 3.29
N TYR A 66 -8.41 6.22 3.84
CA TYR A 66 -9.35 5.21 3.33
C TYR A 66 -10.81 5.50 3.71
N GLY A 67 -11.73 4.86 2.99
CA GLY A 67 -13.17 4.82 3.29
C GLY A 67 -14.04 5.86 2.58
N HIS A 68 -13.45 6.81 1.85
CA HIS A 68 -14.19 7.77 1.04
C HIS A 68 -13.41 8.24 -0.19
N GLY A 69 -14.12 8.67 -1.24
CA GLY A 69 -13.54 9.30 -2.43
C GLY A 69 -13.31 10.80 -2.27
N LYS A 70 -12.71 11.43 -3.29
CA LYS A 70 -12.44 12.88 -3.33
C LYS A 70 -13.72 13.71 -3.13
N ASP A 71 -14.82 13.31 -3.77
CA ASP A 71 -16.06 14.08 -3.84
C ASP A 71 -16.80 14.16 -2.49
N ARG A 72 -16.56 13.19 -1.61
CA ARG A 72 -17.12 13.15 -0.25
C ARG A 72 -16.13 13.65 0.81
N CYS A 73 -15.00 14.22 0.38
CA CYS A 73 -13.96 14.66 1.30
C CYS A 73 -14.25 16.05 1.86
N LYS A 74 -14.32 16.15 3.19
CA LYS A 74 -14.53 17.42 3.91
C LYS A 74 -13.25 18.22 4.16
N LYS A 75 -12.07 17.70 3.82
CA LYS A 75 -10.81 18.45 4.00
C LYS A 75 -10.72 19.58 2.98
N PRO A 76 -10.26 20.78 3.36
CA PRO A 76 -10.21 21.93 2.46
C PRO A 76 -9.12 21.79 1.39
N ALA A 77 -7.92 21.39 1.78
CA ALA A 77 -6.76 21.22 0.90
C ALA A 77 -6.45 19.76 0.59
N ALA A 78 -5.83 19.53 -0.58
CA ALA A 78 -5.24 18.24 -0.91
C ALA A 78 -3.87 18.08 -0.24
N VAL A 79 -3.50 16.85 0.08
CA VAL A 79 -2.18 16.51 0.61
C VAL A 79 -1.47 15.55 -0.34
N CYS A 80 -0.15 15.68 -0.39
CA CYS A 80 0.73 14.86 -1.21
C CYS A 80 0.63 13.38 -0.79
N VAL A 81 0.53 12.47 -1.78
CA VAL A 81 0.49 11.02 -1.53
C VAL A 81 1.83 10.48 -1.02
N ARG A 82 2.94 11.14 -1.38
CA ARG A 82 4.29 10.74 -0.98
C ARG A 82 4.54 11.10 0.48
N CYS A 83 4.40 12.37 0.88
CA CYS A 83 4.81 12.84 2.21
C CYS A 83 3.64 13.25 3.14
N GLY A 84 2.39 13.23 2.67
CA GLY A 84 1.21 13.58 3.47
C GLY A 84 1.05 15.07 3.80
N LYS A 85 1.92 15.95 3.29
CA LYS A 85 1.86 17.42 3.50
C LYS A 85 1.16 18.12 2.33
N GLY A 86 0.55 19.28 2.59
CA GLY A 86 -0.05 20.14 1.56
C GLY A 86 0.97 21.07 0.90
N GLY A 87 0.49 21.91 -0.02
CA GLY A 87 1.27 23.00 -0.62
C GLY A 87 2.07 22.65 -1.88
N HIS A 88 2.01 21.40 -2.36
CA HIS A 88 2.67 20.96 -3.58
C HIS A 88 1.97 19.74 -4.19
N VAL A 89 2.30 19.42 -5.45
CA VAL A 89 1.86 18.18 -6.11
C VAL A 89 2.92 17.09 -5.96
N GLU A 90 2.53 15.83 -6.15
CA GLU A 90 3.41 14.67 -5.99
C GLU A 90 4.71 14.77 -6.82
N ARG A 91 4.62 15.32 -8.04
CA ARG A 91 5.75 15.45 -8.97
C ARG A 91 6.88 16.33 -8.43
N ASP A 92 6.53 17.32 -7.61
CA ASP A 92 7.48 18.29 -7.04
C ASP A 92 7.93 17.88 -5.62
N CYS A 93 7.50 16.70 -5.15
CA CYS A 93 7.76 16.24 -3.80
C CYS A 93 9.15 15.59 -3.67
N SER A 94 10.06 16.28 -2.99
CA SER A 94 11.39 15.78 -2.66
C SER A 94 11.51 15.19 -1.24
N ALA A 95 10.42 15.19 -0.46
CA ALA A 95 10.42 14.67 0.90
C ALA A 95 10.38 13.13 0.95
N ASP A 96 10.85 12.58 2.06
CA ASP A 96 10.77 11.14 2.32
C ASP A 96 9.31 10.64 2.34
N PRO A 97 9.08 9.39 1.88
CA PRO A 97 7.75 8.82 1.85
C PRO A 97 7.21 8.64 3.28
N TYR A 98 5.98 9.09 3.49
CA TYR A 98 5.28 9.04 4.77
C TYR A 98 3.80 8.71 4.55
N CYS A 99 3.33 7.66 5.20
CA CYS A 99 1.96 7.21 5.08
C CYS A 99 1.04 7.86 6.13
N VAL A 100 0.07 8.65 5.71
CA VAL A 100 -0.89 9.29 6.64
C VAL A 100 -1.79 8.31 7.41
N ASN A 101 -1.88 7.05 6.95
CA ASN A 101 -2.78 6.04 7.53
C ASN A 101 -2.10 5.25 8.66
N CYS A 102 -0.87 4.79 8.44
CA CYS A 102 -0.13 3.97 9.39
C CYS A 102 1.13 4.65 9.98
N ARG A 103 1.49 5.85 9.47
CA ARG A 103 2.70 6.61 9.85
C ARG A 103 4.02 5.91 9.55
N GLY A 104 4.05 4.97 8.60
CA GLY A 104 5.26 4.28 8.16
C GLY A 104 5.93 4.90 6.94
N ASP A 105 7.14 4.41 6.64
CA ASP A 105 8.05 4.93 5.60
C ASP A 105 7.71 4.42 4.19
N HIS A 106 6.49 4.71 3.76
CA HIS A 106 6.00 4.41 2.41
C HIS A 106 4.92 5.42 2.01
N THR A 107 4.64 5.51 0.71
CA THR A 107 3.58 6.39 0.21
C THR A 107 2.20 5.90 0.64
N ALA A 108 1.22 6.80 0.75
CA ALA A 108 -0.14 6.43 1.16
C ALA A 108 -0.88 5.52 0.16
N SER A 109 -0.33 5.30 -1.04
CA SER A 109 -0.84 4.37 -2.05
C SER A 109 -0.26 2.96 -1.96
N SER A 110 0.70 2.70 -1.06
CA SER A 110 1.33 1.39 -0.94
C SER A 110 0.35 0.28 -0.53
N LYS A 111 0.40 -0.85 -1.24
CA LYS A 111 -0.38 -2.06 -0.92
C LYS A 111 0.20 -2.87 0.24
N THR A 112 1.44 -2.57 0.64
CA THR A 112 2.08 -3.20 1.82
C THR A 112 1.73 -2.49 3.12
N CYS A 113 0.99 -1.38 3.06
CA CYS A 113 0.55 -0.64 4.23
C CYS A 113 -0.34 -1.51 5.14
N PRO A 114 -0.05 -1.61 6.45
CA PRO A 114 -0.89 -2.38 7.38
C PRO A 114 -2.37 -1.94 7.38
N LYS A 115 -2.61 -0.62 7.27
CA LYS A 115 -3.98 -0.08 7.17
C LYS A 115 -4.66 -0.40 5.85
N PHE A 116 -3.91 -0.55 4.75
CA PHE A 116 -4.46 -1.01 3.49
C PHE A 116 -4.91 -2.47 3.60
N LEU A 117 -4.08 -3.32 4.19
CA LEU A 117 -4.39 -4.75 4.40
C LEU A 117 -5.59 -4.94 5.32
N GLU A 118 -5.69 -4.14 6.39
CA GLU A 118 -6.85 -4.12 7.29
C GLU A 118 -8.15 -3.75 6.54
N GLU A 119 -8.16 -2.66 5.78
CA GLU A 119 -9.33 -2.26 4.98
C GLU A 119 -9.67 -3.29 3.89
N GLN A 120 -8.67 -3.92 3.29
CA GLN A 120 -8.87 -5.01 2.33
C GLN A 120 -9.52 -6.23 2.99
N ALA A 121 -9.12 -6.58 4.22
CA ALA A 121 -9.74 -7.65 4.99
C ALA A 121 -11.20 -7.31 5.37
N ILE A 122 -11.48 -6.07 5.75
CA ILE A 122 -12.85 -5.59 6.04
C ILE A 122 -13.75 -5.73 4.81
N LEU A 123 -13.27 -5.33 3.63
CA LEU A 123 -14.02 -5.44 2.38
C LEU A 123 -14.24 -6.89 1.97
N ARG A 124 -13.24 -7.76 2.18
CA ARG A 124 -13.37 -9.20 1.94
C ARG A 124 -14.44 -9.81 2.84
N TYR A 125 -14.35 -9.58 4.16
CA TYR A 125 -15.34 -10.08 5.12
C TYR A 125 -16.75 -9.65 4.72
N LYS A 126 -16.92 -8.39 4.34
CA LYS A 126 -18.21 -7.86 3.88
C LYS A 126 -18.73 -8.59 2.65
N ALA A 127 -17.87 -8.86 1.66
CA ALA A 127 -18.26 -9.54 0.43
C ALA A 127 -18.59 -11.03 0.65
N GLU A 128 -18.01 -11.65 1.66
CA GLU A 128 -18.20 -13.08 1.97
C GLU A 128 -19.36 -13.35 2.94
N ASN A 129 -19.66 -12.41 3.84
CA ASN A 129 -20.59 -12.62 4.96
C ASN A 129 -21.83 -11.71 4.92
N ASP A 130 -22.00 -10.91 3.86
CA ASP A 130 -23.12 -9.95 3.69
C ASP A 130 -23.34 -9.00 4.89
N GLY A 131 -22.26 -8.66 5.59
CA GLY A 131 -22.30 -7.88 6.83
C GLY A 131 -22.25 -6.36 6.61
N THR A 132 -22.62 -5.62 7.66
CA THR A 132 -22.36 -4.18 7.71
C THR A 132 -20.86 -3.90 7.89
N PHE A 133 -20.40 -2.70 7.54
CA PHE A 133 -19.01 -2.30 7.78
C PHE A 133 -18.62 -2.36 9.26
N GLN A 134 -19.56 -2.12 10.17
CA GLN A 134 -19.31 -2.21 11.61
C GLN A 134 -19.05 -3.65 12.05
N GLN A 135 -19.85 -4.61 11.57
CA GLN A 135 -19.64 -6.04 11.83
C GLN A 135 -18.31 -6.50 11.25
N ALA A 136 -18.00 -6.12 10.01
CA ALA A 136 -16.74 -6.48 9.36
C ALA A 136 -15.51 -5.96 10.12
N ARG A 137 -15.53 -4.70 10.57
CA ARG A 137 -14.46 -4.12 11.39
C ARG A 137 -14.25 -4.88 12.70
N LYS A 138 -15.33 -5.20 13.41
CA LYS A 138 -15.26 -5.99 14.66
C LYS A 138 -14.65 -7.36 14.41
N ALA A 139 -15.07 -8.05 13.35
CA ALA A 139 -14.57 -9.37 13.00
C ALA A 139 -13.07 -9.36 12.66
N VAL A 140 -12.62 -8.39 11.85
CA VAL A 140 -11.20 -8.26 11.49
C VAL A 140 -10.31 -7.96 12.71
N VAL A 141 -10.77 -7.10 13.63
CA VAL A 141 -10.02 -6.83 14.89
C VAL A 141 -9.90 -8.09 15.75
N VAL A 142 -10.98 -8.87 15.87
CA VAL A 142 -10.97 -10.14 16.61
C VAL A 142 -9.98 -11.12 15.96
N GLU A 143 -9.95 -11.22 14.64
CA GLU A 143 -9.03 -12.12 13.94
C GLU A 143 -7.56 -11.70 14.07
N ILE A 144 -7.28 -10.39 14.02
CA ILE A 144 -5.94 -9.84 14.29
C ILE A 144 -5.53 -10.14 15.74
N HIS A 145 -6.41 -9.96 16.71
CA HIS A 145 -6.10 -10.29 18.11
C HIS A 145 -5.87 -11.79 18.33
N LYS A 146 -6.64 -12.66 17.67
CA LYS A 146 -6.42 -14.11 17.72
C LYS A 146 -5.06 -14.48 17.15
N THR A 147 -4.69 -13.95 15.98
CA THR A 147 -3.39 -14.23 15.35
C THR A 147 -2.20 -13.70 16.15
N ILE A 148 -2.37 -12.60 16.88
CA ILE A 148 -1.35 -12.12 17.84
C ILE A 148 -1.27 -13.03 19.06
N SER A 149 -2.41 -13.46 19.61
CA SER A 149 -2.47 -14.36 20.77
C SER A 149 -1.91 -15.76 20.46
N THR A 150 -2.15 -16.28 19.24
CA THR A 150 -1.61 -17.58 18.80
C THR A 150 -0.13 -17.52 18.41
N ARG A 151 0.43 -16.34 18.20
CA ARG A 151 1.89 -16.11 18.10
C ARG A 151 2.52 -16.17 19.49
N THR A 152 2.51 -17.37 20.06
CA THR A 152 3.22 -17.70 21.31
C THR A 152 4.73 -17.71 21.09
N PHE A 153 5.49 -17.47 22.16
CA PHE A 153 6.97 -17.44 22.17
C PHE A 153 7.62 -18.66 21.49
N ALA A 154 6.95 -19.82 21.48
CA ALA A 154 7.40 -21.04 20.82
C ALA A 154 7.64 -20.90 19.29
N SER A 155 7.01 -19.91 18.63
CA SER A 155 7.19 -19.69 17.19
C SER A 155 8.40 -18.82 16.85
N ALA A 156 9.01 -18.15 17.83
CA ALA A 156 10.16 -17.27 17.65
C ALA A 156 11.50 -18.04 17.63
N ASP A 157 11.52 -19.28 18.13
CA ASP A 157 12.75 -20.06 18.33
C ASP A 157 13.27 -20.73 17.04
N LYS A 158 12.44 -20.86 16.00
CA LYS A 158 12.82 -21.54 14.74
C LYS A 158 13.74 -20.73 13.82
N SER A 159 14.12 -19.51 14.18
CA SER A 159 15.02 -18.67 13.36
C SER A 159 16.50 -18.71 13.79
N GLN A 160 16.86 -19.45 14.85
CA GLN A 160 18.22 -19.40 15.44
C GLN A 160 18.97 -20.73 15.53
N LEU A 161 18.64 -21.74 14.69
CA LEU A 161 19.53 -22.90 14.50
C LEU A 161 20.12 -22.93 13.09
N ARG A 162 21.15 -22.11 12.89
CA ARG A 162 22.20 -22.38 11.91
C ARG A 162 23.56 -21.92 12.42
N THR A 163 23.98 -22.48 13.55
CA THR A 163 25.39 -22.49 13.96
C THR A 163 26.03 -23.78 13.41
N LYS A 164 27.01 -23.65 12.51
CA LYS A 164 28.02 -24.70 12.32
C LYS A 164 29.27 -24.27 13.09
N PRO A 165 29.90 -25.14 13.90
CA PRO A 165 31.21 -24.87 14.47
C PRO A 165 32.30 -25.30 13.46
N ALA A 166 33.40 -24.55 13.40
CA ALA A 166 34.65 -25.03 12.81
C ALA A 166 35.83 -24.47 13.63
N ALA A 167 36.70 -25.40 14.02
CA ALA A 167 37.80 -25.23 14.95
C ALA A 167 38.97 -24.39 14.41
N LEU A 168 39.78 -23.89 15.35
CA LEU A 168 41.11 -23.27 15.14
C LEU A 168 42.10 -24.24 14.45
N PRO A 169 43.16 -23.71 13.81
CA PRO A 169 44.48 -23.81 14.44
C PRO A 169 45.30 -22.50 14.42
N LYS A 170 46.40 -22.55 15.20
CA LYS A 170 47.29 -21.45 15.61
C LYS A 170 48.42 -21.12 14.61
N ASP A 171 49.19 -20.11 15.03
CA ASP A 171 50.54 -19.68 14.63
C ASP A 171 50.56 -18.57 13.57
N GLY A 172 51.19 -17.39 13.72
CA GLY A 172 52.16 -16.86 14.67
C GLY A 172 53.17 -16.01 13.88
N GLY A 173 53.16 -14.67 14.01
CA GLY A 173 54.18 -13.84 13.33
C GLY A 173 53.90 -12.34 13.16
N ARG A 174 54.26 -11.55 14.19
CA ARG A 174 54.93 -10.22 14.21
C ARG A 174 54.70 -9.18 13.09
N SER A 175 54.25 -7.98 13.51
CA SER A 175 54.91 -6.64 13.36
C SER A 175 54.04 -5.48 12.83
N ALA A 176 53.79 -4.55 13.75
CA ALA A 176 53.84 -3.08 13.69
C ALA A 176 52.96 -2.24 12.72
N PRO A 177 52.54 -1.02 13.15
CA PRO A 177 51.57 -0.18 12.46
C PRO A 177 52.22 0.92 11.60
N SER A 178 51.55 1.33 10.53
CA SER A 178 51.88 2.55 9.79
C SER A 178 50.67 3.47 9.67
N ALA A 179 50.91 4.72 10.08
CA ALA A 179 49.99 5.82 10.32
C ALA A 179 49.51 6.52 9.01
N PRO A 180 48.61 7.53 9.10
CA PRO A 180 47.90 8.13 7.96
C PRO A 180 48.66 9.33 7.37
N PRO A 181 48.32 9.80 6.14
CA PRO A 181 48.69 11.13 5.72
C PRO A 181 47.65 12.19 6.14
N LYS A 182 48.18 13.22 6.82
CA LYS A 182 47.54 14.50 7.15
C LYS A 182 47.25 15.34 5.89
N GLY A 183 46.20 16.15 5.95
CA GLY A 183 45.76 17.07 4.89
C GLY A 183 46.62 18.32 4.69
N LYS A 184 46.11 19.23 3.85
CA LYS A 184 46.49 20.66 3.67
C LYS A 184 45.31 21.32 2.91
N LYS A 185 44.54 22.21 3.58
CA LYS A 185 44.65 23.68 3.63
C LYS A 185 43.90 24.40 2.51
N SER A 186 42.92 25.21 2.92
CA SER A 186 42.31 26.35 2.22
C SER A 186 43.37 27.39 1.78
N PRO A 187 42.99 28.30 0.87
CA PRO A 187 42.68 29.69 1.26
C PRO A 187 41.34 30.16 0.63
N GLU A 188 40.43 30.82 1.37
CA GLU A 188 40.39 32.27 1.67
C GLU A 188 40.55 33.17 0.42
N GLY A 189 39.49 33.90 0.05
CA GLY A 189 39.64 35.14 -0.71
C GLY A 189 38.47 35.59 -1.61
N PHE A 190 37.65 36.49 -1.06
CA PHE A 190 37.39 37.84 -1.62
C PHE A 190 36.07 38.16 -2.36
N SER A 191 35.30 39.07 -1.72
CA SER A 191 34.39 40.12 -2.26
C SER A 191 33.16 39.69 -3.08
N GLY A 192 32.00 40.34 -3.01
CA GLY A 192 31.57 41.58 -2.38
C GLY A 192 30.25 41.99 -3.03
N SER A 193 29.31 42.46 -2.20
CA SER A 193 28.28 43.49 -2.47
C SER A 193 27.42 43.44 -3.75
N GLN A 194 26.09 43.39 -3.60
CA GLN A 194 25.19 44.54 -3.76
C GLN A 194 23.72 44.10 -3.89
N SER A 195 22.89 44.65 -3.01
CA SER A 195 21.46 44.82 -3.20
C SER A 195 21.21 45.95 -4.21
N PRO A 196 20.03 46.00 -4.83
CA PRO A 196 19.31 47.26 -4.82
C PRO A 196 17.85 47.06 -4.40
N GLY A 197 17.40 47.94 -3.51
CA GLY A 197 15.99 48.31 -3.44
C GLY A 197 15.70 49.45 -4.42
N SER A 198 14.51 49.47 -5.00
CA SER A 198 13.75 50.69 -5.33
C SER A 198 12.34 50.34 -5.82
N SER A 199 11.36 50.67 -4.98
CA SER A 199 10.18 51.51 -5.23
C SER A 199 9.48 51.60 -6.61
N ARG A 200 8.13 51.53 -6.51
CA ARG A 200 7.06 52.13 -7.37
C ARG A 200 6.90 51.46 -8.74
N ASN A 201 5.70 51.07 -9.18
CA ASN A 201 4.39 51.72 -9.11
C ASN A 201 3.28 50.67 -8.95
#